data_AF-A0A1Y4DM12-F1
#
_entry.id   AF-A0A1Y4DM12-F1
#
_cell.length_a   1.000
_cell.length_b   1.000
_cell.length_c   1.000
_cell.angle_alpha   90.00
_cell.angle_beta   90.00
_cell.angle_gamma   90.00
#
_symmetry.space_group_name_H-M   'P 1'
#
loop_
_entity.id
_entity.type
_entity.pdbx_description
1 polymer ?
#
loop_
_entity_poly.entity_id
_entity_poly.type
_entity_poly.pdbx_seq_one_letter_code
_entity_poly.pdbx_strand_id
1 'polypeptide(L)'
;MKGATMSFILTRDLISNRHDEPGPDIPAMFEQTDRLIRLRDEAPIDSEEFAETVRAIIDFQREDGSFSYLSSYEVPSDARVDFVYHPTYICCQILIKAMLSGSPNKNILPALQRGLEFSCSRRLMGHGIDGLRDQMRTVQDFIDSGIMTILDYQPDLCPEFTAMLIEIAEEYAKMIEDCDTILPFGNDVTVKMIRIVKTLNGPVSVPVFVYGTLMSGEANHYLIEDCEHLGPAAIFGFALHDLGAYPAVKYTEKPLTATGELILCDADALERLDILEQLGSLYDRAVANAFMDDGPVFKAYVYVYRNEVTDDSRVPEELQPWPYLKELQRTHVWYVAYGSNLLRERFMCYIEGGFCEDNGRAYDGCRDKTAPLFDISVTIPYNVYFGNKSASWGNSGVAFLDTSRTGLAFGRAYLVTKEQLADIHEQEGNGANWYSSKQLIGKHAGIPMITFTNTREREHVMPSKAYLDVMQRGLTEGAGALTDELAEEYLQQAIER
;
A
#
# COMPACT_ATOMS: atom_id res chain seq x y z
N MET A 1 -7.12 -59.18 23.86
CA MET A 1 -6.97 -58.52 25.17
C MET A 1 -7.65 -57.17 25.03
N LYS A 2 -8.74 -56.93 25.78
CA LYS A 2 -9.36 -55.61 25.87
C LYS A 2 -8.31 -54.69 26.50
N GLY A 3 -7.85 -53.69 25.76
CA GLY A 3 -7.04 -52.62 26.34
C GLY A 3 -7.86 -51.97 27.45
N ALA A 4 -7.31 -51.90 28.64
CA ALA A 4 -7.89 -51.10 29.70
C ALA A 4 -7.90 -49.65 29.19
N THR A 5 -9.08 -49.12 28.91
CA THR A 5 -9.30 -47.68 28.75
C THR A 5 -8.84 -47.07 30.08
N MET A 6 -7.67 -46.43 30.09
CA MET A 6 -7.28 -45.60 31.22
C MET A 6 -8.36 -44.51 31.30
N SER A 7 -9.14 -44.50 32.38
CA SER A 7 -10.16 -43.47 32.58
C SER A 7 -9.49 -42.11 32.53
N PHE A 8 -10.01 -41.19 31.72
CA PHE A 8 -9.55 -39.81 31.71
C PHE A 8 -9.83 -39.17 33.08
N ILE A 9 -8.78 -38.72 33.78
CA ILE A 9 -8.90 -38.10 35.11
C ILE A 9 -8.24 -36.72 35.07
N LEU A 10 -9.02 -35.70 35.38
CA LEU A 10 -8.54 -34.36 35.67
C LEU A 10 -8.19 -34.25 37.16
N THR A 11 -7.01 -33.72 37.45
CA THR A 11 -6.44 -33.66 38.79
C THR A 11 -6.04 -32.23 39.13
N ARG A 12 -6.43 -31.78 40.34
CA ARG A 12 -6.04 -30.47 40.90
C ARG A 12 -4.79 -30.61 41.74
N ASP A 13 -4.04 -29.51 41.84
CA ASP A 13 -2.85 -29.36 42.67
C ASP A 13 -1.89 -30.54 42.51
N LEU A 14 -1.58 -30.91 41.27
CA LEU A 14 -0.55 -31.91 40.99
C LEU A 14 0.76 -31.46 41.62
N ILE A 15 1.42 -32.35 42.38
CA ILE A 15 2.67 -32.08 43.09
C ILE A 15 3.78 -32.93 42.45
N SER A 16 4.92 -32.30 42.19
CA SER A 16 6.10 -32.98 41.63
C SER A 16 6.71 -33.93 42.65
N ASN A 17 6.99 -35.17 42.23
CA ASN A 17 7.71 -36.18 43.04
C ASN A 17 9.24 -36.03 42.97
N ARG A 18 9.76 -34.93 42.43
CA ARG A 18 11.21 -34.70 42.41
C ARG A 18 11.71 -34.42 43.83
N HIS A 19 12.64 -35.25 44.30
CA HIS A 19 13.29 -35.12 45.59
C HIS A 19 14.05 -33.79 45.67
N ASP A 20 13.43 -32.75 46.26
CA ASP A 20 14.02 -31.88 47.30
C ASP A 20 13.14 -30.65 47.65
N GLU A 21 12.08 -30.34 46.87
CA GLU A 21 11.02 -29.41 47.29
C GLU A 21 9.66 -29.84 46.70
N PRO A 22 8.64 -30.21 47.51
CA PRO A 22 7.30 -30.47 46.99
C PRO A 22 6.67 -29.15 46.53
N GLY A 23 6.49 -29.02 45.21
CA GLY A 23 5.86 -27.87 44.55
C GLY A 23 4.94 -28.30 43.41
N PRO A 24 4.21 -27.36 42.78
CA PRO A 24 3.28 -27.66 41.70
C PRO A 24 3.98 -28.38 40.54
N ASP A 25 3.41 -29.48 40.06
CA ASP A 25 3.85 -30.19 38.86
C ASP A 25 3.35 -29.46 37.61
N ILE A 26 4.00 -28.33 37.31
CA ILE A 26 3.69 -27.48 36.16
C ILE A 26 3.70 -28.28 34.84
N PRO A 27 4.71 -29.13 34.55
CA PRO A 27 4.69 -29.97 33.35
C PRO A 27 3.46 -30.88 33.26
N ALA A 28 3.06 -31.53 34.36
CA ALA A 28 1.88 -32.39 34.35
C ALA A 28 0.58 -31.59 34.19
N MET A 29 0.50 -30.35 34.71
CA MET A 29 -0.63 -29.46 34.46
C MET A 29 -0.73 -29.05 32.98
N PHE A 30 0.38 -28.72 32.32
CA PHE A 30 0.38 -28.46 30.88
C PHE A 30 0.00 -29.71 30.08
N GLU A 31 0.48 -30.89 30.48
CA GLU A 31 0.09 -32.15 29.81
C GLU A 31 -1.43 -32.41 29.90
N GLN A 32 -2.08 -32.07 31.02
CA GLN A 32 -3.53 -32.13 31.13
C GLN A 32 -4.22 -31.18 30.13
N THR A 33 -3.71 -29.95 29.99
CA THR A 33 -4.21 -28.98 29.00
C THR A 33 -4.04 -29.49 27.58
N ASP A 34 -2.86 -30.01 27.21
CA ASP A 34 -2.61 -30.54 25.87
C ASP A 34 -3.55 -31.70 25.53
N ARG A 35 -3.84 -32.56 26.51
CA ARG A 35 -4.82 -33.64 26.34
C ARG A 35 -6.23 -33.09 26.09
N LEU A 36 -6.66 -32.06 26.84
CA LEU A 36 -7.95 -31.41 26.60
C LEU A 36 -8.02 -30.76 25.21
N ILE A 37 -6.97 -30.06 24.77
CA ILE A 37 -6.89 -29.48 23.43
C ILE A 37 -7.01 -30.57 22.38
N ARG A 38 -6.27 -31.68 22.53
CA ARG A 38 -6.34 -32.81 21.61
C ARG A 38 -7.74 -33.42 21.54
N LEU A 39 -8.42 -33.55 22.69
CA LEU A 39 -9.80 -34.03 22.74
C LEU A 39 -10.78 -33.07 22.09
N ARG A 40 -10.59 -31.76 22.28
CA ARG A 40 -11.37 -30.72 21.60
C ARG A 40 -11.18 -30.78 20.08
N ASP A 41 -9.96 -30.97 19.59
CA ASP A 41 -9.66 -30.77 18.17
C ASP A 41 -9.74 -32.06 17.35
N GLU A 42 -9.32 -33.20 17.91
CA GLU A 42 -9.10 -34.45 17.16
C GLU A 42 -10.07 -35.57 17.50
N ALA A 43 -10.65 -35.59 18.70
CA ALA A 43 -11.42 -36.75 19.15
C ALA A 43 -12.78 -36.86 18.43
N PRO A 44 -13.16 -38.07 17.94
CA PRO A 44 -14.50 -38.31 17.44
C PRO A 44 -15.53 -38.06 18.55
N ILE A 45 -16.50 -37.21 18.26
CA ILE A 45 -17.50 -36.74 19.24
C ILE A 45 -18.38 -37.90 19.77
N ASP A 46 -18.56 -38.96 18.99
CA ASP A 46 -19.32 -40.17 19.32
C ASP A 46 -18.50 -41.24 20.04
N SER A 47 -17.20 -40.98 20.30
CA SER A 47 -16.32 -41.94 20.96
C SER A 47 -16.61 -42.08 22.46
N GLU A 48 -16.32 -43.26 23.00
CA GLU A 48 -16.40 -43.52 24.44
C GLU A 48 -15.43 -42.62 25.23
N GLU A 49 -14.24 -42.36 24.68
CA GLU A 49 -13.24 -41.45 25.25
C GLU A 49 -13.80 -40.02 25.41
N PHE A 50 -14.48 -39.49 24.39
CA PHE A 50 -15.10 -38.16 24.46
C PHE A 50 -16.20 -38.13 25.52
N ALA A 51 -17.07 -39.14 25.55
CA ALA A 51 -18.15 -39.23 26.53
C ALA A 51 -17.65 -39.41 27.98
N GLU A 52 -16.53 -40.12 28.19
CA GLU A 52 -15.85 -40.24 29.49
C GLU A 52 -15.22 -38.92 29.92
N THR A 53 -14.54 -38.24 29.00
CA THR A 53 -13.94 -36.93 29.24
C THR A 53 -14.99 -35.90 29.64
N VAL A 54 -16.14 -35.84 28.93
CA VAL A 54 -17.22 -34.91 29.27
C VAL A 54 -17.73 -35.15 30.71
N ARG A 55 -17.83 -36.41 31.14
CA ARG A 55 -18.19 -36.74 32.54
C ARG A 55 -17.12 -36.26 33.51
N ALA A 56 -15.85 -36.55 33.22
CA ALA A 56 -14.72 -36.10 34.04
C ALA A 56 -14.65 -34.57 34.15
N ILE A 57 -14.90 -33.84 33.06
CA ILE A 57 -14.97 -32.36 33.05
C ILE A 57 -16.06 -31.88 34.00
N ILE A 58 -17.28 -32.41 33.89
CA ILE A 58 -18.41 -32.00 34.74
C ILE A 58 -18.10 -32.25 36.22
N ASP A 59 -17.57 -33.42 36.56
CA ASP A 59 -17.18 -33.77 37.94
C ASP A 59 -16.00 -32.93 38.45
N PHE A 60 -15.19 -32.41 37.53
CA PHE A 60 -14.05 -31.53 37.80
C PHE A 60 -14.41 -30.04 37.88
N GLN A 61 -15.67 -29.64 37.70
CA GLN A 61 -16.01 -28.23 37.84
C GLN A 61 -16.00 -27.78 39.32
N ARG A 62 -15.56 -26.56 39.59
CA ARG A 62 -15.63 -25.93 40.91
C ARG A 62 -16.98 -25.23 41.13
N GLU A 63 -17.27 -24.90 42.39
CA GLU A 63 -18.49 -24.16 42.77
C GLU A 63 -18.56 -22.78 42.10
N ASP A 64 -17.42 -22.14 41.87
CA ASP A 64 -17.31 -20.86 41.16
C ASP A 64 -17.44 -20.99 39.63
N GLY A 65 -17.68 -22.20 39.12
CA GLY A 65 -17.84 -22.48 37.69
C GLY A 65 -16.53 -22.74 36.94
N SER A 66 -15.37 -22.49 37.53
CA SER A 66 -14.09 -22.72 36.88
C SER A 66 -13.75 -24.21 36.75
N PHE A 67 -12.89 -24.53 35.79
CA PHE A 67 -12.21 -25.82 35.67
C PHE A 67 -10.73 -25.66 36.06
N SER A 68 -10.49 -24.96 37.17
CA SER A 68 -9.14 -24.66 37.67
C SER A 68 -8.38 -25.92 38.09
N TYR A 69 -7.12 -26.00 37.69
CA TYR A 69 -6.15 -26.97 38.22
C TYR A 69 -5.62 -26.60 39.60
N LEU A 70 -5.86 -25.37 40.06
CA LEU A 70 -5.39 -24.86 41.34
C LEU A 70 -6.53 -24.78 42.35
N SER A 71 -6.26 -25.15 43.60
CA SER A 71 -7.20 -24.93 44.72
C SER A 71 -7.27 -23.47 45.17
N SER A 72 -6.14 -22.75 45.07
CA SER A 72 -6.01 -21.32 45.43
C SER A 72 -5.64 -20.47 44.20
N TYR A 73 -6.13 -19.22 44.17
CA TYR A 73 -5.79 -18.23 43.14
C TYR A 73 -4.68 -17.26 43.55
N GLU A 74 -4.07 -17.48 44.73
CA GLU A 74 -2.89 -16.76 45.23
C GLU A 74 -1.62 -17.17 44.49
N VAL A 75 -1.62 -17.00 43.17
CA VAL A 75 -0.49 -17.26 42.28
C VAL A 75 -0.29 -16.06 41.35
N PRO A 76 0.87 -15.97 40.67
CA PRO A 76 1.11 -14.97 39.64
C PRO A 76 0.02 -14.93 38.54
N SER A 77 -0.12 -13.79 37.87
CA SER A 77 -1.22 -13.53 36.92
C SER A 77 -1.17 -14.44 35.69
N ASP A 78 0.04 -14.69 35.18
CA ASP A 78 0.35 -15.65 34.12
C ASP A 78 -0.04 -17.08 34.53
N ALA A 79 0.33 -17.52 35.74
CA ALA A 79 -0.07 -18.84 36.25
C ALA A 79 -1.60 -18.98 36.37
N ARG A 80 -2.32 -17.90 36.70
CA ARG A 80 -3.80 -17.93 36.64
C ARG A 80 -4.31 -18.10 35.21
N VAL A 81 -3.70 -17.45 34.22
CA VAL A 81 -4.10 -17.64 32.82
C VAL A 81 -3.94 -19.10 32.41
N ASP A 82 -2.77 -19.68 32.65
CA ASP A 82 -2.45 -21.03 32.21
C ASP A 82 -3.23 -22.14 32.93
N PHE A 83 -3.46 -21.99 34.24
CA PHE A 83 -3.96 -23.09 35.08
C PHE A 83 -5.35 -22.86 35.67
N VAL A 84 -5.95 -21.68 35.45
CA VAL A 84 -7.32 -21.36 35.87
C VAL A 84 -8.19 -21.05 34.66
N TYR A 85 -7.78 -20.10 33.82
CA TYR A 85 -8.59 -19.60 32.73
C TYR A 85 -8.55 -20.48 31.47
N HIS A 86 -7.36 -20.78 30.94
CA HIS A 86 -7.21 -21.67 29.78
C HIS A 86 -7.93 -23.02 29.93
N PRO A 87 -7.76 -23.80 31.01
CA PRO A 87 -8.50 -25.05 31.17
C PRO A 87 -10.01 -24.83 31.26
N THR A 88 -10.45 -23.70 31.82
CA THR A 88 -11.88 -23.34 31.84
C THR A 88 -12.41 -23.13 30.42
N TYR A 89 -11.70 -22.36 29.59
CA TYR A 89 -12.11 -22.09 28.21
C TYR A 89 -12.20 -23.38 27.39
N ILE A 90 -11.18 -24.25 27.49
CA ILE A 90 -11.13 -25.51 26.75
C ILE A 90 -12.24 -26.47 27.22
N CYS A 91 -12.50 -26.56 28.53
CA CYS A 91 -13.60 -27.37 29.05
C CYS A 91 -14.96 -26.88 28.54
N CYS A 92 -15.20 -25.56 28.53
CA CYS A 92 -16.41 -24.99 27.95
C CYS A 92 -16.55 -25.33 26.46
N GLN A 93 -15.48 -25.22 25.68
CA GLN A 93 -15.43 -25.59 24.27
C GLN A 93 -15.80 -27.07 24.03
N ILE A 94 -15.28 -27.99 24.85
CA ILE A 94 -15.64 -29.40 24.79
C ILE A 94 -17.12 -29.62 25.16
N LEU A 95 -17.62 -28.92 26.18
CA LEU A 95 -19.03 -28.99 26.60
C LEU A 95 -19.98 -28.46 25.52
N ILE A 96 -19.60 -27.42 24.77
CA ILE A 96 -20.33 -26.91 23.61
C ILE A 96 -20.45 -28.02 22.55
N LYS A 97 -19.33 -28.65 22.17
CA LYS A 97 -19.34 -29.77 21.21
C LYS A 97 -20.22 -30.93 21.70
N ALA A 98 -20.17 -31.26 22.99
CA ALA A 98 -20.99 -32.30 23.60
C ALA A 98 -22.50 -31.96 23.62
N MET A 99 -22.84 -30.68 23.79
CA MET A 99 -24.22 -30.21 23.73
C MET A 99 -24.76 -30.29 22.30
N LEU A 100 -23.98 -29.82 21.31
CA LEU A 100 -24.35 -29.86 19.89
C LEU A 100 -24.46 -31.28 19.32
N SER A 101 -23.75 -32.25 19.90
CA SER A 101 -23.86 -33.66 19.51
C SER A 101 -25.13 -34.35 19.99
N GLY A 102 -25.95 -33.68 20.81
CA GLY A 102 -27.16 -34.25 21.39
C GLY A 102 -26.89 -35.21 22.55
N SER A 103 -25.77 -35.04 23.26
CA SER A 103 -25.44 -35.87 24.42
C SER A 103 -26.60 -35.91 25.44
N PRO A 104 -26.97 -37.10 25.96
CA PRO A 104 -28.08 -37.24 26.90
C PRO A 104 -27.74 -36.74 28.32
N ASN A 105 -26.50 -36.31 28.57
CA ASN A 105 -26.05 -35.87 29.88
C ASN A 105 -26.63 -34.49 30.24
N LYS A 106 -27.66 -34.49 31.09
CA LYS A 106 -28.39 -33.29 31.54
C LYS A 106 -27.52 -32.28 32.31
N ASN A 107 -26.34 -32.68 32.79
CA ASN A 107 -25.45 -31.81 33.55
C ASN A 107 -24.53 -30.97 32.66
N ILE A 108 -24.49 -31.20 31.34
CA ILE A 108 -23.69 -30.40 30.40
C ILE A 108 -24.14 -28.95 30.42
N LEU A 109 -25.44 -28.70 30.31
CA LEU A 109 -25.99 -27.35 30.22
C LEU A 109 -25.67 -26.51 31.47
N PRO A 110 -25.98 -26.94 32.72
CA PRO A 110 -25.61 -26.19 33.91
C PRO A 110 -24.10 -26.01 34.09
N ALA A 111 -23.29 -27.00 33.71
CA ALA A 111 -21.84 -26.89 33.79
C ALA A 111 -21.30 -25.86 32.80
N LEU A 112 -21.79 -25.88 31.56
CA LEU A 112 -21.42 -24.91 30.53
C LEU A 112 -21.79 -23.49 30.97
N GLN A 113 -23.01 -23.26 31.48
CA GLN A 113 -23.45 -21.94 31.94
C GLN A 113 -22.50 -21.33 32.98
N ARG A 114 -22.20 -22.08 34.05
CA ARG A 114 -21.27 -21.60 35.08
C ARG A 114 -19.84 -21.40 34.55
N GLY A 115 -19.41 -22.25 33.63
CA GLY A 115 -18.09 -22.12 33.00
C GLY A 115 -17.96 -20.89 32.11
N LEU A 116 -18.99 -20.58 31.32
CA LEU A 116 -19.06 -19.37 30.50
C LEU A 116 -19.13 -18.12 31.38
N GLU A 117 -19.95 -18.14 32.45
CA GLU A 117 -20.02 -17.05 33.42
C GLU A 117 -18.65 -16.76 34.06
N PHE A 118 -17.94 -17.80 34.51
CA PHE A 118 -16.57 -17.64 35.02
C PHE A 118 -15.63 -17.06 33.97
N SER A 119 -15.79 -17.47 32.70
CA SER A 119 -14.93 -17.04 31.59
C SER A 119 -14.99 -15.53 31.32
N CYS A 120 -16.12 -14.88 31.66
CA CYS A 120 -16.32 -13.44 31.52
C CYS A 120 -15.36 -12.61 32.38
N SER A 121 -14.89 -13.13 33.51
CA SER A 121 -14.09 -12.38 34.49
C SER A 121 -12.73 -11.86 33.97
N ARG A 122 -12.23 -12.39 32.85
CA ARG A 122 -10.99 -11.95 32.20
C ARG A 122 -11.15 -11.52 30.75
N ARG A 123 -12.38 -11.48 30.23
CA ARG A 123 -12.66 -11.16 28.82
C ARG A 123 -11.85 -12.01 27.83
N LEU A 124 -11.57 -13.27 28.17
CA LEU A 124 -10.75 -14.20 27.38
C LEU A 124 -9.30 -13.75 27.10
N MET A 125 -8.82 -12.71 27.81
CA MET A 125 -7.50 -12.13 27.56
C MET A 125 -6.37 -13.02 28.10
N GLY A 126 -5.32 -13.20 27.29
CA GLY A 126 -4.09 -13.90 27.70
C GLY A 126 -3.23 -13.10 28.68
N HIS A 127 -1.91 -13.33 28.65
CA HIS A 127 -0.96 -12.58 29.46
C HIS A 127 0.19 -12.02 28.62
N GLY A 128 0.83 -10.96 29.13
CA GLY A 128 2.02 -10.37 28.50
C GLY A 128 1.74 -9.71 27.14
N ILE A 129 2.74 -9.75 26.27
CA ILE A 129 2.71 -9.08 24.96
C ILE A 129 1.81 -9.80 23.94
N ASP A 130 1.52 -11.08 24.17
CA ASP A 130 0.68 -11.91 23.30
C ASP A 130 -0.80 -11.92 23.70
N GLY A 131 -1.20 -11.12 24.71
CA GLY A 131 -2.54 -11.17 25.30
C GLY A 131 -3.68 -11.07 24.28
N LEU A 132 -3.59 -10.14 23.33
CA LEU A 132 -4.59 -9.97 22.25
C LEU A 132 -4.60 -11.17 21.30
N ARG A 133 -3.43 -11.70 20.93
CA ARG A 133 -3.32 -12.87 20.06
C ARG A 133 -3.92 -14.11 20.71
N ASP A 134 -3.71 -14.28 22.01
CA ASP A 134 -4.31 -15.35 22.81
C ASP A 134 -5.83 -15.17 22.94
N GLN A 135 -6.31 -13.93 23.11
CA GLN A 135 -7.74 -13.63 23.10
C GLN A 135 -8.37 -14.02 21.75
N MET A 136 -7.78 -13.61 20.64
CA MET A 136 -8.24 -13.96 19.30
C MET A 136 -8.23 -15.48 19.06
N ARG A 137 -7.19 -16.19 19.53
CA ARG A 137 -7.16 -17.66 19.47
C ARG A 137 -8.32 -18.25 20.28
N THR A 138 -8.52 -17.79 21.50
CA THR A 138 -9.58 -18.31 22.38
C THR A 138 -10.97 -18.05 21.80
N VAL A 139 -11.22 -16.86 21.25
CA VAL A 139 -12.47 -16.52 20.56
C VAL A 139 -12.68 -17.43 19.34
N GLN A 140 -11.65 -17.63 18.52
CA GLN A 140 -11.71 -18.55 17.38
C GLN A 140 -12.03 -19.99 17.82
N ASP A 141 -11.38 -20.47 18.88
CA ASP A 141 -11.63 -21.83 19.41
C ASP A 141 -13.08 -21.99 19.90
N PHE A 142 -13.70 -20.94 20.45
CA PHE A 142 -15.13 -20.94 20.79
C PHE A 142 -16.02 -20.99 19.55
N ILE A 143 -15.69 -20.19 18.52
CA ILE A 143 -16.38 -20.21 17.21
C ILE A 143 -16.32 -21.61 16.60
N ASP A 144 -15.13 -22.19 16.52
CA ASP A 144 -14.88 -23.51 15.92
C ASP A 144 -15.55 -24.64 16.70
N SER A 145 -15.73 -24.46 18.01
CA SER A 145 -16.46 -25.40 18.86
C SER A 145 -17.98 -25.30 18.67
N GLY A 146 -18.48 -24.26 18.00
CA GLY A 146 -19.89 -24.07 17.68
C GLY A 146 -20.66 -23.16 18.64
N ILE A 147 -19.98 -22.22 19.33
CA ILE A 147 -20.68 -21.29 20.24
C ILE A 147 -21.79 -20.52 19.52
N MET A 148 -21.56 -20.08 18.28
CA MET A 148 -22.55 -19.30 17.52
C MET A 148 -23.81 -20.10 17.26
N THR A 149 -23.67 -21.39 16.92
CA THR A 149 -24.81 -22.28 16.78
C THR A 149 -25.62 -22.37 18.07
N ILE A 150 -24.96 -22.46 19.23
CA ILE A 150 -25.67 -22.49 20.52
C ILE A 150 -26.42 -21.17 20.76
N LEU A 151 -25.77 -20.03 20.53
CA LEU A 151 -26.36 -18.71 20.77
C LEU A 151 -27.53 -18.41 19.85
N ASP A 152 -27.53 -18.92 18.61
CA ASP A 152 -28.66 -18.80 17.68
C ASP A 152 -29.91 -19.55 18.18
N TYR A 153 -29.74 -20.72 18.81
CA TYR A 153 -30.84 -21.52 19.35
C TYR A 153 -31.23 -21.15 20.79
N GLN A 154 -30.28 -20.69 21.59
CA GLN A 154 -30.43 -20.36 23.01
C GLN A 154 -29.65 -19.07 23.35
N PRO A 155 -30.14 -17.91 22.93
CA PRO A 155 -29.45 -16.63 23.16
C PRO A 155 -29.32 -16.30 24.66
N ASP A 156 -30.25 -16.79 25.48
CA ASP A 156 -30.25 -16.59 26.93
C ASP A 156 -29.39 -17.62 27.69
N LEU A 157 -28.60 -18.47 27.00
CA LEU A 157 -27.78 -19.47 27.67
C LEU A 157 -26.81 -18.82 28.67
N CYS A 158 -26.13 -17.78 28.23
CA CYS A 158 -25.27 -16.91 29.05
C CYS A 158 -25.24 -15.50 28.43
N PRO A 159 -26.17 -14.61 28.83
CA PRO A 159 -26.27 -13.26 28.29
C PRO A 159 -24.97 -12.46 28.46
N GLU A 160 -24.29 -12.61 29.60
CA GLU A 160 -23.06 -11.91 29.92
C GLU A 160 -21.91 -12.32 28.99
N PHE A 161 -21.79 -13.62 28.68
CA PHE A 161 -20.77 -14.12 27.76
C PHE A 161 -21.06 -13.69 26.32
N THR A 162 -22.33 -13.69 25.93
CA THR A 162 -22.77 -13.20 24.61
C THR A 162 -22.47 -11.73 24.43
N ALA A 163 -22.83 -10.89 25.41
CA ALA A 163 -22.51 -9.46 25.41
C ALA A 163 -21.01 -9.22 25.33
N MET A 164 -20.21 -9.97 26.11
CA MET A 164 -18.75 -9.88 26.07
C MET A 164 -18.16 -10.22 24.68
N LEU A 165 -18.68 -11.24 23.99
CA LEU A 165 -18.22 -11.56 22.63
C LEU A 165 -18.55 -10.46 21.62
N ILE A 166 -19.74 -9.85 21.73
CA ILE A 166 -20.14 -8.72 20.89
C ILE A 166 -19.23 -7.51 21.15
N GLU A 167 -18.99 -7.17 22.42
CA GLU A 167 -18.07 -6.09 22.79
C GLU A 167 -16.64 -6.32 22.25
N ILE A 168 -16.12 -7.55 22.34
CA ILE A 168 -14.81 -7.90 21.76
C ILE A 168 -14.83 -7.73 20.24
N ALA A 169 -15.90 -8.16 19.57
CA ALA A 169 -16.04 -8.01 18.11
C ALA A 169 -16.12 -6.54 17.69
N GLU A 170 -16.80 -5.68 18.46
CA GLU A 170 -16.85 -4.23 18.23
C GLU A 170 -15.47 -3.57 18.44
N GLU A 171 -14.73 -3.97 19.47
CA GLU A 171 -13.34 -3.52 19.67
C GLU A 171 -12.45 -3.93 18.50
N TYR A 172 -12.55 -5.16 18.02
CA TYR A 172 -11.83 -5.66 16.85
C TYR A 172 -12.22 -4.93 15.57
N ALA A 173 -13.51 -4.67 15.34
CA ALA A 173 -13.99 -3.92 14.18
C ALA A 173 -13.36 -2.52 14.13
N LYS A 174 -13.31 -1.83 15.28
CA LYS A 174 -12.66 -0.53 15.39
C LYS A 174 -11.15 -0.60 15.10
N MET A 175 -10.45 -1.62 15.60
CA MET A 175 -9.03 -1.82 15.30
C MET A 175 -8.80 -2.03 13.80
N ILE A 176 -9.68 -2.78 13.13
CA ILE A 176 -9.63 -2.99 11.68
C ILE A 176 -9.82 -1.66 10.93
N GLU A 177 -10.86 -0.88 11.27
CA GLU A 177 -11.12 0.43 10.66
C GLU A 177 -9.96 1.41 10.85
N ASP A 178 -9.29 1.38 12.00
CA ASP A 178 -8.14 2.21 12.34
C ASP A 178 -6.79 1.66 11.81
N CYS A 179 -6.80 0.54 11.09
CA CYS A 179 -5.60 -0.18 10.63
C CYS A 179 -4.63 -0.57 11.78
N ASP A 180 -5.13 -0.68 13.01
CA ASP A 180 -4.36 -0.98 14.23
C ASP A 180 -4.30 -2.49 14.51
N THR A 181 -3.96 -3.28 13.49
CA THR A 181 -3.93 -4.75 13.58
C THR A 181 -2.58 -5.36 13.21
N ILE A 182 -1.56 -4.54 12.99
CA ILE A 182 -0.16 -4.96 12.91
C ILE A 182 0.45 -4.82 14.31
N LEU A 183 0.59 -5.95 15.01
CA LEU A 183 1.09 -5.99 16.38
C LEU A 183 2.63 -5.82 16.43
N PRO A 184 3.22 -5.59 17.63
CA PRO A 184 4.66 -5.51 17.79
C PRO A 184 5.42 -6.67 17.13
N PHE A 185 6.62 -6.37 16.64
CA PHE A 185 7.46 -7.28 15.85
C PHE A 185 6.88 -7.68 14.47
N GLY A 186 5.89 -6.94 13.96
CA GLY A 186 5.35 -7.13 12.61
C GLY A 186 4.36 -8.28 12.50
N ASN A 187 3.73 -8.69 13.60
CA ASN A 187 2.72 -9.73 13.59
C ASN A 187 1.39 -9.15 13.09
N ASP A 188 1.12 -9.31 11.79
CA ASP A 188 -0.13 -8.88 11.17
C ASP A 188 -1.25 -9.88 11.48
N VAL A 189 -2.28 -9.41 12.21
CA VAL A 189 -3.46 -10.23 12.55
C VAL A 189 -4.72 -9.79 11.80
N THR A 190 -4.62 -8.86 10.84
CA THR A 190 -5.75 -8.21 10.15
C THR A 190 -6.75 -9.22 9.62
N VAL A 191 -6.29 -10.15 8.77
CA VAL A 191 -7.13 -11.13 8.07
C VAL A 191 -7.89 -12.02 9.06
N LYS A 192 -7.17 -12.51 10.09
CA LYS A 192 -7.78 -13.34 11.13
C LYS A 192 -8.82 -12.55 11.92
N MET A 193 -8.54 -11.29 12.23
CA MET A 193 -9.46 -10.43 12.97
C MET A 193 -10.73 -10.14 12.17
N ILE A 194 -10.62 -9.83 10.87
CA ILE A 194 -11.79 -9.63 9.99
C ILE A 194 -12.66 -10.89 9.96
N ARG A 195 -12.06 -12.10 9.86
CA ARG A 195 -12.81 -13.37 9.88
C ARG A 195 -13.57 -13.60 11.19
N ILE A 196 -12.95 -13.29 12.32
CA ILE A 196 -13.60 -13.37 13.64
C ILE A 196 -14.78 -12.41 13.70
N VAL A 197 -14.59 -11.13 13.38
CA VAL A 197 -15.65 -10.12 13.41
C VAL A 197 -16.78 -10.47 12.45
N LYS A 198 -16.46 -10.92 11.23
CA LYS A 198 -17.43 -11.42 10.24
C LYS A 198 -18.34 -12.49 10.80
N THR A 199 -17.80 -13.36 11.65
CA THR A 199 -18.54 -14.46 12.27
C THR A 199 -19.38 -14.01 13.47
N LEU A 200 -18.88 -13.05 14.27
CA LEU A 200 -19.53 -12.62 15.50
C LEU A 200 -20.55 -11.48 15.32
N ASN A 201 -20.24 -10.48 14.50
CA ASN A 201 -20.98 -9.22 14.42
C ASN A 201 -21.33 -8.80 12.97
N GLY A 202 -21.00 -9.64 11.98
CA GLY A 202 -21.26 -9.36 10.58
C GLY A 202 -20.08 -8.72 9.83
N PRO A 203 -20.26 -8.40 8.54
CA PRO A 203 -19.16 -8.03 7.66
C PRO A 203 -18.46 -6.74 8.12
N VAL A 204 -17.13 -6.75 8.04
CA VAL A 204 -16.26 -5.59 8.28
C VAL A 204 -15.19 -5.58 7.19
N SER A 205 -14.74 -4.40 6.80
CA SER A 205 -13.70 -4.21 5.79
C SER A 205 -12.64 -3.25 6.29
N VAL A 206 -11.41 -3.41 5.81
CA VAL A 206 -10.28 -2.53 6.12
C VAL A 206 -9.99 -1.58 4.96
N PRO A 207 -9.69 -0.29 5.22
CA PRO A 207 -9.27 0.62 4.16
C PRO A 207 -7.89 0.26 3.60
N VAL A 208 -7.76 0.20 2.28
CA VAL A 208 -6.50 -0.04 1.56
C VAL A 208 -6.31 1.04 0.49
N PHE A 209 -5.12 1.63 0.45
CA PHE A 209 -4.71 2.61 -0.54
C PHE A 209 -3.94 1.91 -1.68
N VAL A 210 -4.46 2.00 -2.89
CA VAL A 210 -3.86 1.42 -4.11
C VAL A 210 -3.40 2.52 -5.05
N TYR A 211 -2.22 2.35 -5.67
CA TYR A 211 -1.53 3.45 -6.38
C TYR A 211 -0.93 3.03 -7.73
N GLY A 212 -1.34 1.86 -8.23
CA GLY A 212 -0.69 1.23 -9.37
C GLY A 212 -1.54 0.24 -10.13
N THR A 213 -1.03 -0.99 -10.30
CA THR A 213 -1.67 -2.03 -11.12
C THR A 213 -3.07 -2.43 -10.66
N LEU A 214 -3.44 -2.09 -9.42
CA LEU A 214 -4.76 -2.31 -8.82
C LEU A 214 -5.74 -1.16 -9.06
N MET A 215 -5.28 0.01 -9.50
CA MET A 215 -6.16 1.17 -9.76
C MET A 215 -7.19 0.87 -10.86
N SER A 216 -8.26 1.65 -10.86
CA SER A 216 -9.35 1.54 -11.83
C SER A 216 -8.85 1.52 -13.28
N GLY A 217 -9.17 0.46 -14.02
CA GLY A 217 -8.76 0.26 -15.41
C GLY A 217 -7.39 -0.39 -15.63
N GLU A 218 -6.65 -0.69 -14.56
CA GLU A 218 -5.34 -1.35 -14.65
C GLU A 218 -5.43 -2.89 -14.59
N ALA A 219 -4.32 -3.55 -14.93
CA ALA A 219 -4.27 -4.98 -15.23
C ALA A 219 -4.69 -5.90 -14.07
N ASN A 220 -4.49 -5.49 -12.80
CA ASN A 220 -4.81 -6.29 -11.62
C ASN A 220 -6.09 -5.83 -10.90
N HIS A 221 -6.81 -4.85 -11.45
CA HIS A 221 -8.03 -4.31 -10.82
C HIS A 221 -9.11 -5.38 -10.58
N TYR A 222 -9.16 -6.42 -11.41
CA TYR A 222 -10.08 -7.56 -11.25
C TYR A 222 -9.97 -8.28 -9.89
N LEU A 223 -8.86 -8.11 -9.16
CA LEU A 223 -8.69 -8.71 -7.82
C LEU A 223 -9.50 -7.99 -6.73
N ILE A 224 -9.94 -6.75 -7.01
CA ILE A 224 -10.64 -5.86 -6.08
C ILE A 224 -11.88 -5.22 -6.71
N GLU A 225 -12.38 -5.79 -7.81
CA GLU A 225 -13.56 -5.27 -8.51
C GLU A 225 -14.84 -5.38 -7.66
N ASP A 226 -14.85 -6.34 -6.73
CA ASP A 226 -15.91 -6.62 -5.76
C ASP A 226 -15.80 -5.78 -4.48
N CYS A 227 -14.69 -5.08 -4.26
CA CYS A 227 -14.50 -4.17 -3.13
C CYS A 227 -15.34 -2.90 -3.27
N GLU A 228 -15.65 -2.26 -2.15
CA GLU A 228 -16.23 -0.91 -2.18
C GLU A 228 -15.13 0.11 -2.50
N HIS A 229 -15.34 0.91 -3.55
CA HIS A 229 -14.41 1.95 -3.99
C HIS A 229 -14.83 3.29 -3.41
N LEU A 230 -14.03 3.82 -2.49
CA LEU A 230 -14.29 5.13 -1.89
C LEU A 230 -13.90 6.28 -2.84
N GLY A 231 -12.88 6.07 -3.68
CA GLY A 231 -12.49 6.98 -4.75
C GLY A 231 -11.05 7.47 -4.66
N PRO A 232 -10.70 8.54 -5.40
CA PRO A 232 -9.35 9.09 -5.41
C PRO A 232 -8.88 9.57 -4.04
N ALA A 233 -7.61 9.36 -3.75
CA ALA A 233 -6.97 9.81 -2.52
C ALA A 233 -5.47 10.10 -2.73
N ALA A 234 -4.86 10.78 -1.76
CA ALA A 234 -3.43 11.00 -1.69
C ALA A 234 -2.87 10.64 -0.31
N ILE A 235 -1.65 10.12 -0.26
CA ILE A 235 -0.90 9.88 0.98
C ILE A 235 0.35 10.77 1.02
N PHE A 236 0.71 11.25 2.21
CA PHE A 236 1.86 12.13 2.44
C PHE A 236 3.04 11.39 3.08
N GLY A 237 4.27 11.81 2.77
CA GLY A 237 5.49 11.16 3.27
C GLY A 237 5.90 9.93 2.46
N PHE A 238 5.35 9.81 1.26
CA PHE A 238 5.58 8.71 0.33
C PHE A 238 5.92 9.26 -1.06
N ALA A 239 6.87 8.60 -1.74
CA ALA A 239 7.22 8.86 -3.12
C ALA A 239 6.74 7.69 -3.99
N LEU A 240 6.11 8.01 -5.11
CA LEU A 240 5.72 7.05 -6.14
C LEU A 240 6.85 6.87 -7.15
N HIS A 241 7.12 5.63 -7.53
CA HIS A 241 8.17 5.25 -8.47
C HIS A 241 7.60 4.35 -9.56
N ASP A 242 8.02 4.57 -10.80
CA ASP A 242 7.73 3.73 -11.95
C ASP A 242 8.86 2.70 -12.16
N LEU A 243 8.57 1.42 -11.92
CA LEU A 243 9.49 0.31 -12.17
C LEU A 243 9.22 -0.36 -13.54
N GLY A 244 8.38 0.26 -14.37
CA GLY A 244 8.00 -0.22 -15.70
C GLY A 244 6.75 -1.10 -15.67
N ALA A 245 6.89 -2.38 -15.29
CA ALA A 245 5.75 -3.29 -15.30
C ALA A 245 4.74 -3.02 -14.17
N TYR A 246 5.22 -2.45 -13.07
CA TYR A 246 4.45 -2.10 -11.87
C TYR A 246 5.11 -0.90 -11.17
N PRO A 247 4.36 -0.12 -10.37
CA PRO A 247 4.93 0.95 -9.58
C PRO A 247 5.36 0.49 -8.19
N ALA A 248 6.06 1.37 -7.49
CA ALA A 248 6.43 1.21 -6.10
C ALA A 248 6.14 2.50 -5.34
N VAL A 249 5.66 2.37 -4.10
CA VAL A 249 5.68 3.46 -3.12
C VAL A 249 6.79 3.22 -2.11
N LYS A 250 7.51 4.29 -1.75
CA LYS A 250 8.60 4.31 -0.76
C LYS A 250 8.42 5.45 0.22
N TYR A 251 8.81 5.25 1.48
CA TYR A 251 8.89 6.34 2.45
C TYR A 251 9.88 7.42 1.99
N THR A 252 9.57 8.68 2.30
CA THR A 252 10.44 9.81 2.03
C THR A 252 10.31 10.87 3.12
N GLU A 253 11.43 11.51 3.46
CA GLU A 253 11.46 12.66 4.38
C GLU A 253 11.07 13.96 3.67
N LYS A 254 11.04 13.96 2.34
CA LYS A 254 10.60 15.11 1.54
C LYS A 254 9.07 15.23 1.64
N PRO A 255 8.51 16.46 1.53
CA PRO A 255 7.07 16.69 1.57
C PRO A 255 6.40 16.31 0.24
N LEU A 256 6.57 15.05 -0.17
CA LEU A 256 6.01 14.50 -1.41
C LEU A 256 4.73 13.73 -1.11
N THR A 257 3.91 13.60 -2.15
CA THR A 257 2.67 12.86 -2.14
C THR A 257 2.68 11.74 -3.16
N ALA A 258 1.99 10.65 -2.81
CA ALA A 258 1.60 9.62 -3.76
C ALA A 258 0.08 9.64 -3.90
N THR A 259 -0.42 9.73 -5.14
CA THR A 259 -1.85 9.71 -5.46
C THR A 259 -2.28 8.33 -5.95
N GLY A 260 -3.53 7.99 -5.67
CA GLY A 260 -4.08 6.66 -5.89
C GLY A 260 -5.57 6.64 -5.60
N GLU A 261 -6.07 5.46 -5.26
CA GLU A 261 -7.47 5.19 -4.93
C GLU A 261 -7.55 4.53 -3.55
N LEU A 262 -8.64 4.82 -2.83
CA LEU A 262 -8.96 4.19 -1.55
C LEU A 262 -10.11 3.20 -1.74
N ILE A 263 -9.92 1.98 -1.24
CA ILE A 263 -10.90 0.89 -1.31
C ILE A 263 -11.11 0.28 0.08
N LEU A 264 -12.24 -0.40 0.28
CA LEU A 264 -12.49 -1.21 1.46
C LEU A 264 -12.37 -2.70 1.11
N CYS A 265 -11.45 -3.40 1.76
CA CYS A 265 -11.17 -4.81 1.53
C CYS A 265 -11.69 -5.67 2.68
N ASP A 266 -12.42 -6.73 2.35
CA ASP A 266 -12.68 -7.81 3.31
C ASP A 266 -11.45 -8.74 3.44
N ALA A 267 -11.57 -9.80 4.24
CA ALA A 267 -10.48 -10.74 4.48
C ALA A 267 -9.99 -11.42 3.19
N ASP A 268 -10.90 -11.79 2.29
CA ASP A 268 -10.58 -12.57 1.10
C ASP A 268 -9.95 -11.65 0.03
N ALA A 269 -10.41 -10.41 -0.10
CA ALA A 269 -9.75 -9.39 -0.92
C ALA A 269 -8.33 -9.09 -0.41
N LEU A 270 -8.17 -8.91 0.90
CA LEU A 270 -6.87 -8.60 1.50
C LEU A 270 -5.85 -9.73 1.33
N GLU A 271 -6.27 -11.00 1.46
CA GLU A 271 -5.40 -12.16 1.17
C GLU A 271 -4.96 -12.21 -0.30
N ARG A 272 -5.85 -11.89 -1.26
CA ARG A 272 -5.48 -11.80 -2.69
C ARG A 272 -4.39 -10.75 -2.91
N LEU A 273 -4.51 -9.60 -2.26
CA LEU A 273 -3.51 -8.53 -2.33
C LEU A 273 -2.17 -8.97 -1.73
N ASP A 274 -2.18 -9.64 -0.57
CA ASP A 274 -0.94 -10.13 0.06
C ASP A 274 -0.17 -11.11 -0.81
N ILE A 275 -0.89 -11.97 -1.52
CA ILE A 275 -0.30 -12.91 -2.47
C ILE A 275 0.27 -12.17 -3.67
N LEU A 276 -0.47 -11.23 -4.26
CA LEU A 276 -0.02 -10.43 -5.40
C LEU A 276 1.26 -9.66 -5.07
N GLU A 277 1.24 -8.95 -3.95
CA GLU A 277 2.31 -8.06 -3.50
C GLU A 277 3.46 -8.83 -2.81
N GLN A 278 3.35 -10.16 -2.71
CA GLN A 278 4.33 -11.04 -2.07
C GLN A 278 4.76 -10.47 -0.70
N LEU A 279 3.77 -10.27 0.18
CA LEU A 279 3.94 -9.61 1.48
C LEU A 279 5.15 -10.18 2.27
N GLY A 280 6.01 -9.30 2.75
CA GLY A 280 7.24 -9.62 3.48
C GLY A 280 8.45 -9.97 2.60
N SER A 281 8.23 -10.22 1.31
CA SER A 281 9.30 -10.48 0.32
C SER A 281 9.53 -9.28 -0.59
N LEU A 282 8.49 -8.84 -1.30
CA LEU A 282 8.58 -7.74 -2.28
C LEU A 282 8.06 -6.40 -1.72
N TYR A 283 6.93 -6.45 -1.02
CA TYR A 283 6.34 -5.31 -0.33
C TYR A 283 6.12 -5.61 1.15
N ASP A 284 6.17 -4.57 1.98
CA ASP A 284 5.68 -4.59 3.36
C ASP A 284 4.35 -3.85 3.43
N ARG A 285 3.47 -4.25 4.34
CA ARG A 285 2.27 -3.49 4.63
C ARG A 285 2.58 -2.41 5.66
N ALA A 286 2.14 -1.20 5.39
CA ALA A 286 2.27 -0.05 6.28
C ALA A 286 0.93 0.66 6.43
N VAL A 287 0.82 1.51 7.46
CA VAL A 287 -0.32 2.40 7.65
C VAL A 287 0.02 3.79 7.14
N ALA A 288 -0.84 4.37 6.32
CA ALA A 288 -0.76 5.74 5.85
C ALA A 288 -2.08 6.48 6.12
N ASN A 289 -1.99 7.79 6.30
CA ASN A 289 -3.17 8.65 6.28
C ASN A 289 -3.48 8.99 4.82
N ALA A 290 -4.61 8.50 4.32
CA ALA A 290 -5.15 8.76 2.99
C ALA A 290 -6.13 9.93 3.06
N PHE A 291 -5.83 10.97 2.29
CA PHE A 291 -6.58 12.21 2.20
C PHE A 291 -7.40 12.18 0.92
N MET A 292 -8.71 12.21 1.05
CA MET A 292 -9.63 12.35 -0.07
C MET A 292 -9.89 13.85 -0.33
N ASP A 293 -10.09 14.25 -1.59
CA ASP A 293 -10.16 15.67 -1.99
C ASP A 293 -11.12 16.52 -1.13
N ASP A 294 -12.38 16.06 -1.00
CA ASP A 294 -13.45 16.72 -0.21
C ASP A 294 -13.99 15.80 0.91
N GLY A 295 -13.21 14.80 1.30
CA GLY A 295 -13.65 13.72 2.18
C GLY A 295 -12.97 13.69 3.55
N PRO A 296 -13.35 12.73 4.40
CA PRO A 296 -12.63 12.45 5.62
C PRO A 296 -11.23 11.89 5.32
N VAL A 297 -10.34 11.99 6.31
CA VAL A 297 -9.04 11.31 6.28
C VAL A 297 -9.23 9.90 6.82
N PHE A 298 -8.73 8.91 6.07
CA PHE A 298 -8.73 7.52 6.50
C PHE A 298 -7.31 7.09 6.87
N LYS A 299 -7.18 6.28 7.93
CA LYS A 299 -6.02 5.39 8.01
C LYS A 299 -6.25 4.24 7.05
N ALA A 300 -5.25 3.93 6.25
CA ALA A 300 -5.34 2.89 5.25
C ALA A 300 -4.05 2.08 5.20
N TYR A 301 -4.18 0.80 4.89
CA TYR A 301 -3.02 0.00 4.53
C TYR A 301 -2.49 0.40 3.16
N VAL A 302 -1.18 0.48 3.04
CA VAL A 302 -0.46 0.69 1.79
C VAL A 302 0.66 -0.33 1.70
N TYR A 303 0.85 -0.91 0.51
CA TYR A 303 1.99 -1.79 0.24
C TYR A 303 3.21 -0.91 -0.09
N VAL A 304 4.29 -1.06 0.66
CA VAL A 304 5.53 -0.27 0.53
C VAL A 304 6.64 -1.16 -0.01
N TYR A 305 7.29 -0.73 -1.07
CA TYR A 305 8.28 -1.53 -1.78
C TYR A 305 9.56 -1.72 -0.96
N ARG A 306 10.09 -2.95 -0.90
CA ARG A 306 11.23 -3.30 -0.05
C ARG A 306 12.58 -3.00 -0.69
N ASN A 307 12.73 -3.22 -2.00
CA ASN A 307 14.02 -3.08 -2.67
C ASN A 307 14.38 -1.64 -2.99
N GLU A 308 15.66 -1.36 -3.23
CA GLU A 308 16.12 -0.01 -3.60
C GLU A 308 15.45 0.53 -4.87
N VAL A 309 15.27 1.84 -4.89
CA VAL A 309 14.75 2.61 -6.03
C VAL A 309 15.74 3.72 -6.37
N THR A 310 15.71 4.20 -7.61
CA THR A 310 16.54 5.32 -8.06
C THR A 310 15.71 6.59 -8.18
N ASP A 311 16.33 7.76 -8.03
CA ASP A 311 15.65 9.04 -8.23
C ASP A 311 15.06 9.17 -9.64
N ASP A 312 15.69 8.58 -10.65
CA ASP A 312 15.22 8.57 -12.05
C ASP A 312 13.89 7.80 -12.23
N SER A 313 13.59 6.86 -11.33
CA SER A 313 12.32 6.12 -11.35
C SER A 313 11.18 6.90 -10.69
N ARG A 314 11.45 8.00 -9.99
CA ARG A 314 10.43 8.78 -9.29
C ARG A 314 9.42 9.34 -10.29
N VAL A 315 8.13 9.18 -9.98
CA VAL A 315 7.03 9.81 -10.70
C VAL A 315 6.82 11.22 -10.14
N PRO A 316 7.02 12.29 -10.94
CA PRO A 316 6.70 13.65 -10.54
C PRO A 316 5.21 13.78 -10.20
N GLU A 317 4.92 14.57 -9.17
CA GLU A 317 3.57 14.79 -8.61
C GLU A 317 2.56 15.21 -9.69
N GLU A 318 2.98 16.07 -10.62
CA GLU A 318 2.18 16.56 -11.74
C GLU A 318 1.88 15.49 -12.82
N LEU A 319 2.62 14.38 -12.82
CA LEU A 319 2.42 13.25 -13.73
C LEU A 319 1.75 12.05 -13.05
N GLN A 320 1.34 12.19 -11.78
CA GLN A 320 0.57 11.16 -11.08
C GLN A 320 -0.93 11.26 -11.42
N PRO A 321 -1.71 10.17 -11.25
CA PRO A 321 -1.32 8.85 -10.75
C PRO A 321 -0.55 8.02 -11.78
N TRP A 322 0.00 6.87 -11.37
CA TRP A 322 0.82 6.00 -12.24
C TRP A 322 0.15 5.61 -13.59
N PRO A 323 -1.18 5.29 -13.64
CA PRO A 323 -1.87 5.06 -14.92
C PRO A 323 -1.79 6.23 -15.90
N TYR A 324 -1.87 7.46 -15.38
CA TYR A 324 -1.77 8.67 -16.20
C TYR A 324 -0.37 8.80 -16.81
N LEU A 325 0.69 8.61 -16.01
CA LEU A 325 2.07 8.58 -16.51
C LEU A 325 2.25 7.56 -17.65
N LYS A 326 1.73 6.34 -17.48
CA LYS A 326 1.86 5.28 -18.49
C LYS A 326 1.22 5.68 -19.82
N GLU A 327 0.05 6.30 -19.78
CA GLU A 327 -0.60 6.78 -20.98
C GLU A 327 0.23 7.88 -21.66
N LEU A 328 0.83 8.80 -20.88
CA LEU A 328 1.74 9.82 -21.40
C LEU A 328 3.01 9.20 -22.02
N GLN A 329 3.63 8.19 -21.41
CA GLN A 329 4.78 7.48 -21.98
C GLN A 329 4.45 6.85 -23.36
N ARG A 330 3.19 6.45 -23.57
CA ARG A 330 2.72 5.89 -24.84
C ARG A 330 2.45 6.96 -25.89
N THR A 331 1.93 8.11 -25.50
CA THR A 331 1.33 9.10 -26.42
C THR A 331 2.14 10.39 -26.58
N HIS A 332 2.97 10.74 -25.61
CA HIS A 332 3.68 12.02 -25.52
C HIS A 332 5.21 11.88 -25.61
N VAL A 333 5.85 13.02 -25.80
CA VAL A 333 7.30 13.24 -25.80
C VAL A 333 7.61 14.62 -25.24
N TRP A 334 8.76 14.77 -24.62
CA TRP A 334 9.27 16.08 -24.22
C TRP A 334 10.01 16.72 -25.40
N TYR A 335 9.43 17.72 -26.04
CA TYR A 335 10.12 18.53 -27.05
C TYR A 335 11.03 19.54 -26.36
N VAL A 336 12.35 19.42 -26.57
CA VAL A 336 13.34 20.28 -25.93
C VAL A 336 13.78 21.38 -26.88
N ALA A 337 13.37 22.61 -26.58
CA ALA A 337 13.80 23.82 -27.26
C ALA A 337 15.06 24.39 -26.62
N TYR A 338 15.99 24.88 -27.45
CA TYR A 338 17.26 25.51 -27.04
C TYR A 338 17.57 26.81 -27.79
N GLY A 339 16.67 27.22 -28.67
CA GLY A 339 16.76 28.44 -29.47
C GLY A 339 15.58 29.36 -29.17
N SER A 340 15.08 30.07 -30.17
CA SER A 340 13.96 31.00 -29.96
C SER A 340 12.69 30.38 -29.33
N ASN A 341 12.45 29.08 -29.51
CA ASN A 341 11.32 28.37 -28.89
C ASN A 341 11.49 28.12 -27.36
N LEU A 342 12.58 28.60 -26.76
CA LEU A 342 12.71 28.71 -25.30
C LEU A 342 11.60 29.59 -24.71
N LEU A 343 11.19 30.64 -25.42
CA LEU A 343 10.12 31.53 -25.00
C LEU A 343 8.76 30.89 -25.29
N ARG A 344 7.93 30.72 -24.25
CA ARG A 344 6.64 30.02 -24.36
C ARG A 344 5.67 30.69 -25.31
N GLU A 345 5.52 32.01 -25.22
CA GLU A 345 4.66 32.80 -26.11
C GLU A 345 4.96 32.53 -27.59
N ARG A 346 6.25 32.50 -27.93
CA ARG A 346 6.70 32.16 -29.28
C ARG A 346 6.44 30.70 -29.63
N PHE A 347 6.74 29.77 -28.73
CA PHE A 347 6.48 28.35 -28.96
C PHE A 347 5.00 28.06 -29.22
N MET A 348 4.09 28.76 -28.53
CA MET A 348 2.65 28.64 -28.76
C MET A 348 2.22 29.00 -30.18
N CYS A 349 2.96 29.85 -30.92
CA CYS A 349 2.69 30.09 -32.34
C CYS A 349 2.87 28.82 -33.21
N TYR A 350 3.75 27.89 -32.81
CA TYR A 350 3.91 26.61 -33.51
C TYR A 350 2.77 25.64 -33.18
N ILE A 351 2.15 25.77 -32.00
CA ILE A 351 1.03 24.94 -31.55
C ILE A 351 -0.30 25.47 -32.10
N GLU A 352 -0.65 26.70 -31.76
CA GLU A 352 -1.95 27.32 -32.08
C GLU A 352 -1.99 27.89 -33.50
N GLY A 353 -0.83 28.24 -34.07
CA GLY A 353 -0.72 29.05 -35.26
C GLY A 353 -0.87 30.54 -34.93
N GLY A 354 -0.85 31.39 -35.96
CA GLY A 354 -1.01 32.84 -35.81
C GLY A 354 0.26 33.62 -36.11
N PHE A 355 0.25 34.91 -35.77
CA PHE A 355 1.34 35.84 -36.10
C PHE A 355 2.30 35.98 -34.92
N CYS A 356 3.58 35.69 -35.15
CA CYS A 356 4.63 35.91 -34.16
C CYS A 356 5.25 37.29 -34.36
N GLU A 357 5.07 38.19 -33.38
CA GLU A 357 5.61 39.55 -33.43
C GLU A 357 7.14 39.57 -33.46
N ASP A 358 7.79 38.64 -32.75
CA ASP A 358 9.26 38.61 -32.62
C ASP A 358 9.99 38.44 -33.96
N ASN A 359 9.39 37.73 -34.93
CA ASN A 359 10.01 37.48 -36.23
C ASN A 359 9.13 37.80 -37.45
N GLY A 360 7.98 38.44 -37.21
CA GLY A 360 7.08 38.93 -38.25
C GLY A 360 6.50 37.85 -39.17
N ARG A 361 6.41 36.59 -38.71
CA ARG A 361 5.97 35.44 -39.51
C ARG A 361 4.63 34.91 -39.02
N ALA A 362 3.78 34.49 -39.96
CA ALA A 362 2.59 33.70 -39.68
C ALA A 362 2.90 32.20 -39.71
N TYR A 363 2.33 31.47 -38.75
CA TYR A 363 2.45 30.02 -38.60
C TYR A 363 1.08 29.37 -38.74
N ASP A 364 1.03 28.21 -39.37
CA ASP A 364 -0.21 27.45 -39.56
C ASP A 364 -0.66 26.79 -38.24
N GLY A 365 0.31 26.46 -37.37
CA GLY A 365 0.10 25.74 -36.13
C GLY A 365 0.08 24.22 -36.31
N CYS A 366 -0.02 23.50 -35.21
CA CYS A 366 -0.22 22.05 -35.21
C CYS A 366 -1.67 21.71 -35.58
N ARG A 367 -1.88 20.46 -36.02
CA ARG A 367 -3.21 19.87 -36.21
C ARG A 367 -3.95 19.79 -34.87
N ASP A 368 -3.25 19.32 -33.85
CA ASP A 368 -3.66 19.40 -32.45
C ASP A 368 -3.13 20.69 -31.81
N LYS A 369 -4.05 21.60 -31.52
CA LYS A 369 -3.76 22.94 -30.98
C LYS A 369 -3.85 23.00 -29.45
N THR A 370 -4.03 21.87 -28.76
CA THR A 370 -4.02 21.86 -27.30
C THR A 370 -2.65 22.31 -26.79
N ALA A 371 -2.65 23.16 -25.76
CA ALA A 371 -1.40 23.63 -25.18
C ALA A 371 -0.59 22.45 -24.59
N PRO A 372 0.75 22.53 -24.57
CA PRO A 372 1.57 21.55 -23.89
C PRO A 372 1.10 21.33 -22.45
N LEU A 373 1.05 20.07 -22.01
CA LEU A 373 0.53 19.73 -20.68
C LEU A 373 1.38 20.33 -19.57
N PHE A 374 2.70 20.30 -19.75
CA PHE A 374 3.70 20.82 -18.82
C PHE A 374 4.90 21.38 -19.57
N ASP A 375 5.64 22.27 -18.93
CA ASP A 375 6.96 22.69 -19.36
C ASP A 375 7.96 22.77 -18.20
N ILE A 376 9.20 22.35 -18.45
CA ILE A 376 10.27 22.29 -17.46
C ILE A 376 11.60 22.81 -18.01
N SER A 377 12.40 23.42 -17.15
CA SER A 377 13.78 23.81 -17.46
C SER A 377 14.70 22.59 -17.46
N VAL A 378 15.56 22.45 -18.47
CA VAL A 378 16.45 21.29 -18.65
C VAL A 378 17.85 21.70 -19.09
N THR A 379 18.80 20.80 -18.91
CA THR A 379 20.13 20.90 -19.52
C THR A 379 20.27 19.93 -20.68
N ILE A 380 21.07 20.32 -21.67
CA ILE A 380 21.31 19.57 -22.90
C ILE A 380 22.82 19.29 -22.96
N PRO A 381 23.26 18.04 -23.26
CA PRO A 381 24.67 17.65 -23.20
C PRO A 381 25.50 18.11 -24.41
N TYR A 382 25.13 19.24 -25.02
CA TYR A 382 25.74 19.79 -26.23
C TYR A 382 25.82 21.32 -26.11
N ASN A 383 26.82 21.93 -26.73
CA ASN A 383 26.91 23.40 -26.78
C ASN A 383 26.02 23.96 -27.88
N VAL A 384 25.40 25.12 -27.61
CA VAL A 384 24.73 25.92 -28.62
C VAL A 384 25.76 26.73 -29.39
N TYR A 385 25.59 26.82 -30.72
CA TYR A 385 26.30 27.77 -31.57
C TYR A 385 25.34 28.39 -32.58
N PHE A 386 25.73 29.52 -33.16
CA PHE A 386 24.93 30.21 -34.18
C PHE A 386 25.47 29.99 -35.58
N GLY A 387 24.56 29.69 -36.51
CA GLY A 387 24.92 29.42 -37.89
C GLY A 387 23.75 29.55 -38.87
N ASN A 388 24.07 29.37 -40.15
CA ASN A 388 23.17 29.56 -41.28
C ASN A 388 22.59 31.00 -41.37
N LYS A 389 21.83 31.32 -42.42
CA LYS A 389 21.18 32.63 -42.56
C LYS A 389 19.67 32.45 -42.59
N SER A 390 18.97 32.93 -41.56
CA SER A 390 17.52 32.88 -41.49
C SER A 390 16.89 34.19 -41.94
N ALA A 391 16.09 34.15 -43.01
CA ALA A 391 15.38 35.33 -43.51
C ALA A 391 14.44 35.94 -42.47
N SER A 392 13.79 35.10 -41.66
CA SER A 392 12.89 35.53 -40.58
C SER A 392 13.61 36.28 -39.46
N TRP A 393 14.95 36.16 -39.38
CA TRP A 393 15.77 36.83 -38.39
C TRP A 393 16.78 37.81 -39.02
N GLY A 394 16.40 38.41 -40.15
CA GLY A 394 17.22 39.44 -40.80
C GLY A 394 18.47 38.91 -41.50
N ASN A 395 18.43 37.64 -41.97
CA ASN A 395 19.57 36.91 -42.52
C ASN A 395 20.74 36.69 -41.54
N SER A 396 20.44 36.71 -40.24
CA SER A 396 21.38 36.38 -39.17
C SER A 396 21.38 34.89 -38.82
N GLY A 397 22.33 34.49 -37.97
CA GLY A 397 22.48 33.14 -37.46
C GLY A 397 21.36 32.76 -36.49
N VAL A 398 21.00 31.48 -36.50
CA VAL A 398 20.08 30.86 -35.55
C VAL A 398 20.77 29.72 -34.80
N ALA A 399 20.18 29.27 -33.70
CA ALA A 399 20.80 28.31 -32.80
C ALA A 399 20.84 26.89 -33.40
N PHE A 400 21.99 26.23 -33.27
CA PHE A 400 22.22 24.81 -33.55
C PHE A 400 22.97 24.18 -32.37
N LEU A 401 22.86 22.87 -32.22
CA LEU A 401 23.66 22.11 -31.25
C LEU A 401 24.89 21.51 -31.91
N ASP A 402 26.05 21.68 -31.28
CA ASP A 402 27.27 20.97 -31.62
C ASP A 402 27.26 19.58 -30.97
N THR A 403 26.78 18.58 -31.73
CA THR A 403 26.67 17.19 -31.25
C THR A 403 27.99 16.42 -31.33
N SER A 404 29.10 17.04 -31.76
CA SER A 404 30.39 16.37 -31.92
C SER A 404 31.17 16.21 -30.61
N ARG A 405 30.84 17.02 -29.60
CA ARG A 405 31.48 17.06 -28.28
C ARG A 405 30.45 17.24 -27.18
N THR A 406 30.78 16.77 -25.99
CA THR A 406 30.00 17.04 -24.79
C THR A 406 30.05 18.52 -24.46
N GLY A 407 28.90 19.09 -24.12
CA GLY A 407 28.76 20.49 -23.77
C GLY A 407 27.68 20.70 -22.73
N LEU A 408 27.33 21.97 -22.50
CA LEU A 408 26.22 22.36 -21.65
C LEU A 408 25.42 23.46 -22.34
N ALA A 409 24.16 23.17 -22.61
CA ALA A 409 23.18 24.16 -23.02
C ALA A 409 21.95 24.12 -22.12
N PHE A 410 21.32 25.27 -21.97
CA PHE A 410 20.04 25.38 -21.26
C PHE A 410 18.90 25.26 -22.26
N GLY A 411 17.90 24.47 -21.88
CA GLY A 411 16.75 24.16 -22.69
C GLY A 411 15.46 24.32 -21.90
N ARG A 412 14.35 24.41 -22.63
CA ARG A 412 13.01 24.22 -22.09
C ARG A 412 12.37 23.02 -22.77
N ALA A 413 11.87 22.09 -21.98
CA ALA A 413 11.16 20.91 -22.46
C ALA A 413 9.65 21.13 -22.34
N TYR A 414 8.91 20.96 -23.42
CA TYR A 414 7.45 21.01 -23.46
C TYR A 414 6.91 19.60 -23.65
N LEU A 415 5.97 19.17 -22.79
CA LEU A 415 5.32 17.87 -22.94
C LEU A 415 4.22 17.99 -23.99
N VAL A 416 4.47 17.41 -25.17
CA VAL A 416 3.60 17.50 -26.34
C VAL A 416 3.24 16.11 -26.85
N THR A 417 2.16 16.00 -27.61
CA THR A 417 1.81 14.73 -28.27
C THR A 417 2.85 14.37 -29.33
N LYS A 418 2.99 13.07 -29.64
CA LYS A 418 3.85 12.62 -30.75
C LYS A 418 3.44 13.20 -32.10
N GLU A 419 2.16 13.52 -32.28
CA GLU A 419 1.63 14.20 -33.46
C GLU A 419 2.10 15.67 -33.53
N GLN A 420 1.95 16.41 -32.44
CA GLN A 420 2.46 17.78 -32.32
C GLN A 420 3.97 17.83 -32.57
N LEU A 421 4.76 16.88 -32.05
CA LEU A 421 6.19 16.80 -32.35
C LEU A 421 6.47 16.70 -33.87
N ALA A 422 5.66 15.94 -34.61
CA ALA A 422 5.81 15.81 -36.05
C ALA A 422 5.47 17.12 -36.78
N ASP A 423 4.40 17.80 -36.37
CA ASP A 423 3.98 19.09 -36.93
C ASP A 423 5.00 20.20 -36.64
N ILE A 424 5.54 20.24 -35.42
CA ILE A 424 6.62 21.16 -35.05
C ILE A 424 7.84 20.87 -35.94
N HIS A 425 8.22 19.60 -36.14
CA HIS A 425 9.37 19.24 -36.97
C HIS A 425 9.21 19.67 -38.43
N GLU A 426 8.00 19.56 -38.98
CA GLU A 426 7.67 20.02 -40.33
C GLU A 426 7.79 21.55 -40.43
N GLN A 427 7.25 22.29 -39.45
CA GLN A 427 7.28 23.75 -39.40
C GLN A 427 8.70 24.33 -39.20
N GLU A 428 9.55 23.67 -38.40
CA GLU A 428 10.97 24.04 -38.19
C GLU A 428 11.82 23.88 -39.46
N GLY A 429 11.30 23.16 -40.47
CA GLY A 429 11.98 22.88 -41.72
C GLY A 429 12.83 21.60 -41.63
N ASN A 430 12.24 20.49 -42.06
CA ASN A 430 12.88 19.17 -42.10
C ASN A 430 13.94 18.99 -43.21
N GLY A 431 14.23 20.03 -43.98
CA GLY A 431 15.20 19.99 -45.08
C GLY A 431 16.64 19.79 -44.60
N ALA A 432 17.49 19.20 -45.45
CA ALA A 432 18.89 18.82 -45.13
C ALA A 432 19.80 19.96 -44.63
N ASN A 433 19.38 21.22 -44.79
CA ASN A 433 20.12 22.41 -44.38
C ASN A 433 19.63 23.03 -43.06
N TRP A 434 18.55 22.50 -42.47
CA TRP A 434 17.93 23.00 -41.25
C TRP A 434 17.89 21.90 -40.20
N TYR A 435 16.75 21.63 -39.58
CA TYR A 435 16.65 20.75 -38.42
C TYR A 435 16.28 19.31 -38.82
N SER A 436 17.05 18.69 -39.71
CA SER A 436 16.69 17.40 -40.31
C SER A 436 16.82 16.19 -39.36
N SER A 437 17.51 16.32 -38.21
CA SER A 437 17.78 15.20 -37.32
C SER A 437 17.09 15.36 -35.96
N LYS A 438 16.34 14.33 -35.57
CA LYS A 438 15.84 14.16 -34.20
C LYS A 438 16.97 13.62 -33.33
N GLN A 439 17.23 14.25 -32.19
CA GLN A 439 18.22 13.79 -31.21
C GLN A 439 17.49 13.42 -29.93
N LEU A 440 17.69 12.18 -29.45
CA LEU A 440 17.27 11.74 -28.13
C LEU A 440 18.33 12.19 -27.13
N ILE A 441 18.00 13.16 -26.28
CA ILE A 441 18.97 13.76 -25.35
C ILE A 441 18.83 13.23 -23.92
N GLY A 442 17.77 12.47 -23.64
CA GLY A 442 17.49 11.92 -22.33
C GLY A 442 16.06 11.43 -22.19
N LYS A 443 15.64 11.25 -20.95
CA LYS A 443 14.26 10.95 -20.55
C LYS A 443 13.92 11.72 -19.29
N HIS A 444 12.65 12.01 -19.10
CA HIS A 444 12.11 12.51 -17.84
C HIS A 444 10.81 11.76 -17.53
N ALA A 445 10.73 11.18 -16.34
CA ALA A 445 9.65 10.25 -15.94
C ALA A 445 9.44 9.10 -16.95
N GLY A 446 10.54 8.57 -17.53
CA GLY A 446 10.48 7.54 -18.57
C GLY A 446 10.07 8.04 -19.97
N ILE A 447 9.59 9.28 -20.10
CA ILE A 447 9.18 9.90 -21.38
C ILE A 447 10.41 10.43 -22.13
N PRO A 448 10.59 10.10 -23.43
CA PRO A 448 11.73 10.56 -24.22
C PRO A 448 11.82 12.09 -24.34
N MET A 449 13.01 12.63 -24.17
CA MET A 449 13.35 14.03 -24.46
C MET A 449 14.00 14.14 -25.84
N ILE A 450 13.30 14.81 -26.76
CA ILE A 450 13.70 14.92 -28.16
C ILE A 450 13.92 16.39 -28.51
N THR A 451 15.02 16.66 -29.19
CA THR A 451 15.27 17.97 -29.82
C THR A 451 15.55 17.80 -31.30
N PHE A 452 15.54 18.89 -32.06
CA PHE A 452 15.89 18.90 -33.47
C PHE A 452 17.19 19.68 -33.68
N THR A 453 18.13 19.13 -34.44
CA THR A 453 19.37 19.82 -34.85
C THR A 453 19.80 19.35 -36.24
N ASN A 454 20.88 19.92 -36.77
CA ASN A 454 21.57 19.40 -37.95
C ASN A 454 22.82 18.62 -37.52
N THR A 455 22.99 17.41 -38.06
CA THR A 455 24.18 16.58 -37.76
C THR A 455 25.45 17.03 -38.48
N ARG A 456 25.34 17.92 -39.48
CA ARG A 456 26.50 18.57 -40.09
C ARG A 456 26.58 20.01 -39.63
N GLU A 457 27.77 20.42 -39.25
CA GLU A 457 28.08 21.79 -38.87
C GLU A 457 27.64 22.78 -39.95
N ARG A 458 27.06 23.89 -39.52
CA ARG A 458 26.58 24.97 -40.39
C ARG A 458 27.59 26.10 -40.42
N GLU A 459 27.63 26.83 -41.54
CA GLU A 459 28.44 28.05 -41.66
C GLU A 459 28.11 28.99 -40.50
N HIS A 460 29.14 29.41 -39.77
CA HIS A 460 28.98 30.28 -38.62
C HIS A 460 28.51 31.67 -39.07
N VAL A 461 27.44 32.15 -38.45
CA VAL A 461 26.84 33.45 -38.71
C VAL A 461 26.40 34.03 -37.39
N MET A 462 26.71 35.30 -37.15
CA MET A 462 26.32 35.99 -35.92
C MET A 462 24.79 36.11 -35.82
N PRO A 463 24.20 35.86 -34.63
CA PRO A 463 22.78 36.10 -34.40
C PRO A 463 22.45 37.58 -34.38
N SER A 464 21.18 37.92 -34.62
CA SER A 464 20.70 39.29 -34.47
C SER A 464 20.40 39.59 -33.00
N LYS A 465 20.42 40.88 -32.63
CA LYS A 465 20.01 41.32 -31.28
C LYS A 465 18.59 40.87 -30.94
N ALA A 466 17.67 40.95 -31.91
CA ALA A 466 16.29 40.51 -31.74
C ALA A 466 16.19 39.00 -31.44
N TYR A 467 17.02 38.16 -32.07
CA TYR A 467 17.05 36.73 -31.79
C TYR A 467 17.57 36.42 -30.39
N LEU A 468 18.63 37.10 -29.96
CA LEU A 468 19.21 36.95 -28.63
C LEU A 468 18.25 37.41 -27.52
N ASP A 469 17.55 38.52 -27.73
CA ASP A 469 16.54 39.04 -26.78
C ASP A 469 15.43 38.01 -26.51
N VAL A 470 14.93 37.35 -27.56
CA VAL A 470 13.93 36.28 -27.44
C VAL A 470 14.49 35.07 -26.68
N MET A 471 15.74 34.69 -26.97
CA MET A 471 16.38 33.60 -26.22
C MET A 471 16.57 33.95 -24.76
N GLN A 472 17.01 35.18 -24.44
CA GLN A 472 17.19 35.65 -23.06
C GLN A 472 15.86 35.62 -22.30
N ARG A 473 14.79 36.19 -22.86
CA ARG A 473 13.42 36.12 -22.31
C ARG A 473 12.97 34.69 -22.05
N GLY A 474 13.30 33.76 -22.95
CA GLY A 474 12.97 32.35 -22.78
C GLY A 474 13.80 31.64 -21.71
N LEU A 475 15.08 32.00 -21.56
CA LEU A 475 15.98 31.45 -20.54
C LEU A 475 15.63 31.91 -19.13
N THR A 476 14.98 33.06 -18.99
CA THR A 476 14.63 33.68 -17.70
C THR A 476 13.15 33.52 -17.35
N GLU A 477 12.36 32.85 -18.20
CA GLU A 477 10.94 32.57 -17.97
C GLU A 477 10.74 31.20 -17.29
N GLY A 478 9.84 31.17 -16.30
CA GLY A 478 9.36 29.94 -15.66
C GLY A 478 10.16 29.49 -14.42
N ALA A 479 9.76 28.35 -13.85
CA ALA A 479 10.42 27.79 -12.68
C ALA A 479 11.76 27.12 -13.06
N GLY A 480 12.80 27.37 -12.26
CA GLY A 480 14.16 26.87 -12.53
C GLY A 480 14.89 27.59 -13.66
N ALA A 481 14.36 28.75 -14.10
CA ALA A 481 14.97 29.61 -15.11
C ALA A 481 16.27 30.26 -14.61
N LEU A 482 17.09 30.72 -15.54
CA LEU A 482 18.31 31.48 -15.25
C LEU A 482 17.96 32.88 -14.74
N THR A 483 18.88 33.49 -14.00
CA THR A 483 18.83 34.94 -13.79
C THR A 483 19.21 35.67 -15.09
N ASP A 484 18.82 36.92 -15.22
CA ASP A 484 19.14 37.73 -16.40
C ASP A 484 20.66 37.77 -16.64
N GLU A 485 21.46 37.90 -15.59
CA GLU A 485 22.93 37.93 -15.70
C GLU A 485 23.50 36.61 -16.23
N LEU A 486 23.03 35.47 -15.71
CA LEU A 486 23.49 34.15 -16.15
C LEU A 486 23.06 33.84 -17.59
N ALA A 487 21.85 34.28 -17.98
CA ALA A 487 21.38 34.15 -19.35
C ALA A 487 22.24 34.98 -20.32
N GLU A 488 22.60 36.21 -19.97
CA GLU A 488 23.51 37.05 -20.76
C GLU A 488 24.90 36.44 -20.90
N GLU A 489 25.49 35.97 -19.80
CA GLU A 489 26.80 35.30 -19.81
C GLU A 489 26.76 34.04 -20.68
N TYR A 490 25.73 33.22 -20.56
CA TYR A 490 25.54 32.02 -21.36
C TYR A 490 25.44 32.34 -22.86
N LEU A 491 24.64 33.34 -23.23
CA LEU A 491 24.49 33.75 -24.63
C LEU A 491 25.78 34.34 -25.19
N GLN A 492 26.53 35.11 -24.40
CA GLN A 492 27.83 35.65 -24.81
C GLN A 492 28.85 34.53 -25.08
N GLN A 493 28.90 33.51 -24.22
CA GLN A 493 29.76 32.34 -24.44
C GLN A 493 29.37 31.58 -25.72
N ALA A 494 28.06 31.40 -25.97
CA ALA A 494 27.57 30.72 -27.17
C ALA A 494 27.89 31.49 -28.48
N ILE A 495 28.07 32.81 -28.39
CA ILE A 495 28.51 33.65 -29.51
C ILE A 495 30.01 33.48 -29.78
N GLU A 496 30.82 33.38 -28.74
CA GLU A 496 32.30 33.34 -28.81
C GLU A 496 32.89 31.98 -29.24
N ARG A 497 32.09 30.91 -29.15
CA ARG A 497 32.33 29.54 -29.63
C ARG A 497 33.25 28.63 -28.81
#